data_AF-A0A212EY86-F1
#
_entry.id   AF-A0A212EY86-F1
#
_cell.length_a   1.000
_cell.length_b   1.000
_cell.length_c   1.000
_cell.angle_alpha   90.00
_cell.angle_beta   90.00
_cell.angle_gamma   90.00
#
_symmetry.space_group_name_H-M   'P 1'
#
loop_
_entity.id
_entity.type
_entity.pdbx_description
1 polymer ?
#
loop_
_entity_poly.entity_id
_entity_poly.type
_entity_poly.pdbx_seq_one_letter_code
_entity_poly.pdbx_strand_id
1 'polypeptide(L)'
;VHSEGEQLKPTVLWGPTCHPIDRVLDNLVIMLPACTIYDWLVFPSRGAYSMTMASRFSTLPEPHIRNVISQELFNILKDSKVLGPDDFLEQNIAFTCNEFSY
;
A
#
# COMPACT_ATOMS: atom_id res chain seq x y z
N VAL A 1 0.60 -10.67 16.79
CA VAL A 1 0.99 -10.90 18.20
C VAL A 1 2.35 -10.27 18.44
N HIS A 2 2.38 -8.95 18.67
CA HIS A 2 3.62 -8.31 19.12
C HIS A 2 3.68 -8.50 20.64
N SER A 3 4.72 -9.17 21.11
CA SER A 3 4.99 -9.37 22.54
C SER A 3 5.16 -8.01 23.22
N GLU A 4 4.44 -7.79 24.32
CA GLU A 4 4.68 -6.65 25.21
C GLU A 4 6.17 -6.61 25.57
N GLY A 5 6.90 -5.61 25.07
CA GLY A 5 8.34 -5.43 25.30
C GLY A 5 9.23 -5.32 24.05
N GLU A 6 8.67 -5.27 22.84
CA GLU A 6 9.51 -5.12 21.64
C GLU A 6 10.14 -3.71 21.56
N GLN A 7 11.46 -3.65 21.73
CA GLN A 7 12.21 -2.39 21.74
C GLN A 7 12.31 -1.80 20.34
N LEU A 8 11.77 -0.61 20.15
CA LEU A 8 11.90 0.13 18.89
C LEU A 8 13.35 0.55 18.67
N LYS A 9 13.81 0.40 17.43
CA LYS A 9 15.16 0.76 17.00
C LYS A 9 15.13 1.86 15.94
N PRO A 10 16.07 2.82 16.01
CA PRO A 10 16.25 3.78 14.93
C PRO A 10 16.59 3.06 13.62
N THR A 11 15.77 3.28 12.59
CA THR A 11 15.82 2.55 11.32
C THR A 11 15.74 3.53 10.13
N VAL A 12 16.50 3.23 9.07
CA VAL A 12 16.46 3.96 7.80
C VAL A 12 15.84 3.05 6.73
N LEU A 13 14.82 3.55 6.03
CA LEU A 13 14.18 2.82 4.95
C LEU A 13 14.76 3.19 3.59
N TRP A 14 15.17 2.16 2.87
CA TRP A 14 15.68 2.23 1.51
C TRP A 14 14.69 1.60 0.54
N GLY A 15 14.56 2.20 -0.63
CA GLY A 15 13.81 1.62 -1.73
C GLY A 15 14.62 0.55 -2.48
N PRO A 16 13.97 -0.21 -3.35
CA PRO A 16 14.56 -1.38 -4.00
C PRO A 16 15.43 -1.06 -5.23
N THR A 17 15.58 0.21 -5.63
CA THR A 17 16.34 0.56 -6.85
C THR A 17 17.85 0.41 -6.68
N CYS A 18 18.33 0.20 -5.45
CA CYS A 18 19.75 0.18 -5.10
C CYS A 18 20.48 1.52 -5.43
N HIS A 19 19.73 2.60 -5.68
CA HIS A 19 20.31 3.92 -5.93
C HIS A 19 20.59 4.65 -4.60
N PRO A 20 21.72 5.38 -4.45
CA PRO A 20 22.06 6.07 -3.20
C PRO A 20 21.10 7.19 -2.77
N ILE A 21 20.19 7.61 -3.67
CA ILE A 21 19.15 8.60 -3.39
C ILE A 21 17.78 7.96 -3.11
N ASP A 22 17.66 6.63 -3.28
CA ASP A 22 16.41 5.91 -3.10
C ASP A 22 16.17 5.61 -1.61
N ARG A 23 16.13 6.69 -0.84
CA ARG A 23 15.78 6.69 0.58
C ARG A 23 14.33 7.14 0.70
N VAL A 24 13.49 6.30 1.29
CA VAL A 24 12.02 6.52 1.31
C VAL A 24 11.64 7.77 2.12
N LEU A 25 12.40 8.07 3.18
CA LEU A 25 12.23 9.24 4.04
C LEU A 25 13.59 9.91 4.21
N ASP A 26 13.84 10.92 3.39
CA ASP A 26 15.07 11.68 3.43
C ASP A 26 15.20 12.42 4.77
N ASN A 27 16.40 12.34 5.35
CA ASN A 27 16.75 12.99 6.63
C ASN A 27 15.86 12.64 7.83
N LEU A 28 15.06 11.57 7.74
CA LEU A 28 14.28 11.05 8.86
C LEU A 28 14.77 9.66 9.24
N VAL A 29 14.85 9.42 10.55
CA VAL A 29 15.06 8.10 11.14
C VAL A 29 13.76 7.70 11.81
N ILE A 30 13.20 6.56 11.41
CA ILE A 30 11.94 6.06 11.98
C ILE A 30 12.24 5.03 13.06
N MET A 31 11.34 4.91 14.03
CA MET A 31 11.44 3.93 15.11
C MET A 31 10.59 2.73 14.74
N LEU A 32 11.22 1.59 14.47
CA LEU A 32 10.54 0.35 14.11
C LEU A 32 10.92 -0.79 15.06
N PRO A 33 10.01 -1.75 15.30
CA PRO A 33 10.35 -3.03 15.93
C PRO A 33 11.29 -3.85 15.04
N ALA A 34 11.71 -5.04 15.50
CA ALA A 34 12.53 -5.91 14.67
C ALA A 34 11.67 -6.49 13.54
N CYS A 35 11.93 -6.06 12.31
CA CYS A 35 11.20 -6.56 11.13
C CYS A 35 11.91 -7.77 10.49
N THR A 36 11.10 -8.64 9.91
CA THR A 36 11.49 -9.76 9.05
C THR A 36 11.09 -9.48 7.61
N ILE A 37 11.57 -10.31 6.67
CA ILE A 37 11.20 -10.22 5.25
C ILE A 37 9.71 -10.51 4.96
N TYR A 38 8.97 -10.98 5.95
CA TYR A 38 7.54 -11.30 5.83
C TYR A 38 6.63 -10.22 6.40
N ASP A 39 7.20 -9.17 6.98
CA ASP A 39 6.44 -8.07 7.56
C ASP A 39 6.07 -7.03 6.50
N TRP A 40 4.92 -6.40 6.71
CA TRP A 40 4.37 -5.40 5.81
C TRP A 40 4.51 -4.00 6.41
N LEU A 41 4.92 -3.04 5.58
CA LEU A 41 4.93 -1.63 5.93
C LEU A 41 3.74 -0.92 5.28
N VAL A 42 3.01 -0.14 6.08
CA VAL A 42 1.87 0.63 5.62
C VAL A 42 2.21 2.11 5.64
N PHE A 43 2.15 2.75 4.47
CA PHE A 43 2.34 4.19 4.34
C PHE A 43 0.98 4.87 4.13
N PRO A 44 0.42 5.53 5.15
CA PRO A 44 -0.83 6.25 5.00
C PRO A 44 -0.66 7.45 4.05
N SER A 45 -1.79 7.92 3.51
CA SER A 45 -1.85 9.19 2.77
C SER A 45 -1.00 9.25 1.49
N ARG A 46 -0.80 8.12 0.81
CA ARG A 46 -0.10 8.04 -0.50
C ARG A 46 -1.06 8.12 -1.70
N GLY A 47 -2.16 8.85 -1.59
CA GLY A 47 -3.17 8.95 -2.67
C GLY A 47 -2.85 10.02 -3.73
N ALA A 48 -2.27 11.16 -3.32
CA ALA A 48 -1.95 12.25 -4.22
C ALA A 48 -0.50 12.13 -4.74
N TYR A 49 -0.30 12.40 -6.03
CA TYR A 49 1.01 12.48 -6.70
C TYR A 49 1.94 11.26 -6.54
N SER A 50 1.41 10.11 -6.11
CA SER A 50 2.18 8.87 -5.96
C SER A 50 2.22 8.11 -7.28
N MET A 51 1.06 7.59 -7.69
CA MET A 51 0.91 6.77 -8.88
C MET A 51 1.14 7.55 -10.17
N THR A 52 0.69 8.80 -10.24
CA THR A 52 0.88 9.65 -11.43
C THR A 52 2.34 10.02 -11.70
N MET A 53 3.21 9.90 -10.69
CA MET A 53 4.65 10.12 -10.81
C MET A 53 5.46 8.82 -10.72
N ALA A 54 4.78 7.67 -10.60
CA ALA A 54 5.45 6.38 -10.59
C ALA A 54 6.10 6.13 -11.96
N SER A 55 7.30 5.56 -11.94
CA SER A 55 8.02 5.18 -13.15
C SER A 55 8.60 3.79 -12.98
N ARG A 56 8.82 3.11 -14.10
CA ARG A 56 9.49 1.79 -14.13
C ARG A 56 11.01 1.92 -14.09
N PHE A 57 11.50 2.84 -13.26
CA PHE A 57 12.94 2.97 -13.03
C PHE A 57 13.48 1.69 -12.38
N SER A 58 14.67 1.26 -12.79
CA SER A 58 15.26 -0.03 -12.39
C SER A 58 14.37 -1.24 -12.66
N THR A 59 13.48 -1.15 -13.66
CA THR A 59 12.60 -2.27 -14.06
C THR A 59 11.64 -2.73 -12.96
N LEU A 60 11.41 -1.89 -11.95
CA LEU A 60 10.46 -2.19 -10.87
C LEU A 60 9.02 -2.10 -11.40
N PRO A 61 8.14 -3.02 -10.97
CA PRO A 61 6.73 -2.97 -11.34
C PRO A 61 6.03 -1.76 -10.72
N GLU A 62 5.01 -1.26 -11.41
CA GLU A 62 4.12 -0.24 -10.84
C GLU A 62 3.28 -0.86 -9.71
N PRO A 63 2.99 -0.10 -8.63
CA PRO A 63 2.14 -0.59 -7.55
C PRO A 63 0.73 -0.96 -8.05
N HIS A 64 0.20 -2.08 -7.57
CA HIS A 64 -1.18 -2.47 -7.83
C HIS A 64 -2.16 -1.57 -7.07
N ILE A 65 -3.23 -1.17 -7.73
CA ILE A 65 -4.29 -0.33 -7.16
C ILE A 65 -5.48 -1.21 -6.81
N ARG A 66 -5.93 -1.10 -5.56
CA ARG A 66 -7.17 -1.74 -5.10
C ARG A 66 -8.09 -0.65 -4.57
N ASN A 67 -9.19 -0.43 -5.27
CA ASN A 67 -10.22 0.49 -4.84
C ASN A 67 -11.09 -0.20 -3.80
N VAL A 68 -11.31 0.46 -2.67
CA VAL A 68 -12.16 -0.02 -1.58
C VAL A 68 -13.21 1.02 -1.26
N ILE A 69 -14.40 0.55 -0.91
CA ILE A 69 -15.55 1.39 -0.58
C ILE A 69 -16.35 0.71 0.54
N SER A 70 -16.89 1.48 1.48
CA SER A 70 -17.77 0.93 2.50
C SER A 70 -19.11 0.52 1.88
N GLN A 71 -19.74 -0.52 2.44
CA GLN A 71 -21.04 -0.98 1.95
C GLN A 71 -22.10 0.13 2.00
N GLU A 72 -22.07 0.98 3.02
CA GLU A 72 -22.98 2.11 3.16
C GLU A 72 -22.82 3.11 2.01
N LEU A 73 -21.60 3.55 1.73
CA LEU A 73 -21.33 4.50 0.65
C LEU A 73 -21.64 3.87 -0.72
N PHE A 74 -21.34 2.59 -0.87
CA PHE A 74 -21.61 1.85 -2.09
C PHE A 74 -23.11 1.77 -2.40
N ASN A 75 -23.96 1.55 -1.38
CA ASN A 75 -25.41 1.57 -1.54
C ASN A 75 -25.92 2.97 -1.92
N ILE A 76 -25.40 4.02 -1.28
CA ILE A 76 -25.73 5.42 -1.63
C ILE A 76 -25.38 5.71 -3.09
N LEU A 77 -24.24 5.21 -3.57
CA LEU A 77 -23.83 5.39 -4.97
C LEU A 77 -24.72 4.61 -5.94
N LYS A 78 -25.17 3.39 -5.59
CA LYS A 78 -26.11 2.60 -6.41
C LYS A 78 -27.45 3.29 -6.59
N ASP A 79 -27.88 4.08 -5.61
CA ASP A 79 -29.13 4.87 -5.69
C ASP A 79 -28.96 6.19 -6.47
N SER A 80 -27.73 6.53 -6.89
CA SER A 80 -27.44 7.74 -7.66
C SER A 80 -27.96 7.61 -9.09
N LYS A 81 -28.52 8.71 -9.62
CA LYS A 81 -28.94 8.79 -11.03
C LYS A 81 -27.80 8.91 -12.03
N VAL A 82 -26.56 9.06 -11.54
CA VAL A 82 -25.37 9.29 -12.37
C VAL A 82 -24.70 7.96 -12.78
N LEU A 83 -24.83 6.92 -11.95
CA LEU A 83 -24.17 5.64 -12.16
C LEU A 83 -25.21 4.59 -12.54
N GLY A 84 -24.89 3.80 -13.57
CA GLY A 84 -25.68 2.66 -13.99
C GLY A 84 -25.32 1.38 -13.22
N PRO A 85 -26.16 0.34 -13.29
CA PRO A 85 -25.86 -0.95 -12.65
C PRO A 85 -24.56 -1.59 -13.17
N ASP A 86 -24.17 -1.34 -14.42
CA ASP A 86 -22.93 -1.87 -15.03
C ASP A 86 -21.65 -1.17 -14.52
N ASP A 87 -21.77 -0.02 -13.84
CA ASP A 87 -20.64 0.70 -13.25
C ASP A 87 -20.16 0.05 -11.93
N PHE A 88 -20.91 -0.92 -11.41
CA PHE A 88 -20.63 -1.58 -10.13
C PHE A 88 -20.13 -3.02 -10.35
N LEU A 89 -18.81 -3.19 -10.30
CA LEU A 89 -18.15 -4.50 -10.34
C LEU A 89 -17.79 -4.94 -8.92
N GLU A 90 -18.53 -5.90 -8.36
CA GLU A 90 -18.19 -6.54 -7.10
C GLU A 90 -17.19 -7.68 -7.35
N GLN A 91 -15.92 -7.47 -6.96
CA GLN A 91 -14.93 -8.54 -6.96
C GLN A 91 -14.91 -9.21 -5.58
N ASN A 92 -15.22 -10.51 -5.54
CA ASN A 92 -15.01 -11.34 -4.35
C ASN A 92 -13.51 -11.58 -4.18
N ILE A 93 -12.83 -10.66 -3.50
CA ILE A 93 -11.41 -10.82 -3.16
C ILE A 93 -11.33 -11.79 -1.97
N ALA A 94 -11.15 -13.08 -2.26
CA ALA A 94 -10.65 -14.00 -1.25
C ALA A 94 -9.21 -13.62 -0.95
N PHE A 95 -8.95 -13.02 0.21
CA PHE A 95 -7.59 -12.75 0.69
C PHE A 95 -6.87 -14.09 0.94
N THR A 96 -6.32 -14.68 -0.10
CA THR A 96 -5.36 -15.77 0.03
C THR A 96 -3.97 -15.15 -0.07
N CYS A 97 -3.14 -15.38 0.96
CA CYS A 97 -1.77 -14.87 1.01
C CYS A 97 -0.88 -15.31 -0.17
N ASN A 98 -1.36 -16.20 -1.03
CA ASN A 98 -0.63 -16.77 -2.16
C ASN A 98 -0.62 -15.88 -3.43
N GLU A 99 -1.44 -14.83 -3.54
CA GLU A 99 -1.43 -13.97 -4.75
C GLU A 99 -0.34 -12.88 -4.74
N PHE A 100 0.45 -12.77 -3.66
CA PHE A 100 1.55 -11.81 -3.57
C PHE A 100 2.93 -12.44 -3.85
N SER A 101 2.98 -13.71 -4.23
CA SER A 101 4.21 -14.39 -4.62
C SER A 101 4.41 -14.29 -6.13
N TYR A 102 5.40 -13.48 -6.54
CA TYR A 102 6.07 -13.61 -7.83
C TYR A 102 7.40 -14.34 -7.62
#